data_AF-A0A836I5B1-F1
#
_entry.id   AF-A0A836I5B1-F1
#
_cell.length_a   1.000
_cell.length_b   1.000
_cell.length_c   1.000
_cell.angle_alpha   90.00
_cell.angle_beta   90.00
_cell.angle_gamma   90.00
#
_symmetry.space_group_name_H-M   'P 1'
#
loop_
_entity.id
_entity.type
_entity.pdbx_description
1 polymer ?
#
loop_
_entity_poly.entity_id
_entity_poly.type
_entity_poly.pdbx_seq_one_letter_code
_entity_poly.pdbx_strand_id
1 'polypeptide(L)'
;MDGEKLSSINQLRTRFPALSVSDARALLERHNWNVAIAGADAERDERQRAKAGAANYFVGGGTKGSGQQVMAPPGESDGSQSGSGGMHSLIDSIFRKAQEEGAKEGEGAGGTGAESSEPRAFYGRGQRLGFTSHPSPYIASTLRAERTVCVTVYRNGFEVDNDMFVPLDSEEGRQFVLAMDKGFVPRSLAAKYPNTDLTVNLRDCLQETYTPPAYTAFHGQGHRLATQSSAPASSATPTDPSAAATAATESNTPSYDACRTVEVHSDETTSFVVILNTRGERQQVQVNPERHTVEDLYHLAHMYQPELVHFVLVERGMPPRRLENSMRSLTIAQAKLSRAVVALQQL
;
A
#
# COMPACT_ATOMS: atom_id res chain seq x y z
N MET A 1 -26.90 49.57 -48.51
CA MET A 1 -25.84 49.48 -47.49
C MET A 1 -24.65 50.22 -48.03
N ASP A 2 -24.14 51.19 -47.29
CA ASP A 2 -23.02 52.04 -47.71
C ASP A 2 -21.76 51.17 -47.87
N GLY A 3 -21.07 51.24 -49.01
CA GLY A 3 -19.91 50.38 -49.31
C GLY A 3 -18.79 50.49 -48.27
N GLU A 4 -18.67 51.65 -47.64
CA GLU A 4 -17.73 51.93 -46.55
C GLU A 4 -17.98 51.06 -45.32
N LYS A 5 -19.25 50.85 -44.97
CA LYS A 5 -19.66 50.02 -43.83
C LYS A 5 -19.27 48.55 -44.02
N LEU A 6 -19.44 48.03 -45.24
CA LEU A 6 -19.03 46.67 -45.58
C LEU A 6 -17.50 46.53 -45.55
N SER A 7 -16.76 47.57 -45.96
CA SER A 7 -15.30 47.61 -45.86
C SER A 7 -14.83 47.53 -44.40
N SER A 8 -15.42 48.33 -43.50
CA SER A 8 -15.11 48.30 -42.07
C SER A 8 -15.39 46.96 -41.41
N ILE A 9 -16.49 46.30 -41.77
CA ILE A 9 -16.83 44.94 -41.28
C ILE A 9 -15.79 43.93 -41.73
N ASN A 10 -15.41 43.95 -43.02
CA ASN A 10 -14.40 43.03 -43.53
C ASN A 10 -13.02 43.29 -42.91
N GLN A 11 -12.64 44.55 -42.70
CA GLN A 11 -11.39 44.93 -42.06
C GLN A 11 -11.31 44.40 -40.61
N LEU A 12 -12.41 44.47 -39.84
CA LEU A 12 -12.47 43.93 -38.49
C LEU A 12 -12.38 42.40 -38.50
N ARG A 13 -13.09 41.72 -39.42
CA ARG A 13 -13.07 40.26 -39.56
C ARG A 13 -11.75 39.70 -40.07
N THR A 14 -11.01 40.44 -40.91
CA THR A 14 -9.65 40.03 -41.31
C THR A 14 -8.68 40.02 -40.13
N ARG A 15 -8.93 40.88 -39.14
CA ARG A 15 -8.10 40.96 -37.94
C ARG A 15 -8.54 39.97 -36.86
N PHE A 16 -9.85 39.71 -36.77
CA PHE A 16 -10.48 38.79 -35.82
C PHE A 16 -11.34 37.76 -36.57
N PRO A 17 -10.75 36.64 -37.04
CA PRO A 17 -11.46 35.66 -37.85
C PRO A 17 -12.55 34.90 -37.07
N ALA A 18 -12.48 34.89 -35.74
CA ALA A 18 -13.49 34.28 -34.87
C ALA A 18 -14.80 35.12 -34.76
N LEU A 19 -14.79 36.36 -35.27
CA LEU A 19 -15.90 37.29 -35.12
C LEU A 19 -16.94 37.12 -36.25
N SER A 20 -18.21 36.92 -35.88
CA SER A 20 -19.30 36.79 -36.85
C SER A 20 -19.60 38.13 -37.55
N VAL A 21 -20.27 38.10 -38.71
CA VAL A 21 -20.64 39.32 -39.45
C VAL A 21 -21.61 40.20 -38.66
N SER A 22 -22.53 39.58 -37.92
CA SER A 22 -23.46 40.30 -37.05
C SER A 22 -22.75 40.96 -35.87
N ASP A 23 -21.79 40.27 -35.26
CA ASP A 23 -21.08 40.80 -34.09
C ASP A 23 -20.11 41.91 -34.49
N ALA A 24 -19.40 41.75 -35.61
CA ALA A 24 -18.55 42.78 -36.18
C ALA A 24 -19.34 44.06 -36.49
N ARG A 25 -20.54 43.91 -37.05
CA ARG A 25 -21.45 45.03 -37.32
C ARG A 25 -21.94 45.68 -36.02
N ALA A 26 -22.33 44.89 -35.02
CA ALA A 26 -22.81 45.41 -33.74
C ALA A 26 -21.70 46.20 -33.00
N LEU A 27 -20.46 45.71 -33.01
CA LEU A 27 -19.32 46.44 -32.43
C LEU A 27 -19.05 47.75 -33.16
N LEU A 28 -19.10 47.74 -34.50
CA LEU A 28 -18.92 48.95 -35.28
C LEU A 28 -20.07 49.95 -35.06
N GLU A 29 -21.32 49.50 -34.98
CA GLU A 29 -22.47 50.37 -34.70
C GLU A 29 -22.38 51.00 -33.30
N ARG A 30 -21.90 50.28 -32.29
CA ARG A 30 -21.69 50.81 -30.92
C ARG A 30 -20.64 51.90 -30.85
N HIS A 31 -19.59 51.79 -31.67
CA HIS A 31 -18.44 52.70 -31.67
C HIS A 31 -18.47 53.68 -32.84
N ASN A 32 -19.65 54.04 -33.34
CA ASN A 32 -19.86 54.98 -34.45
C ASN A 32 -18.96 54.69 -35.68
N TRP A 33 -18.86 53.42 -36.07
CA TRP A 33 -18.05 52.91 -37.18
C TRP A 33 -16.54 53.14 -37.07
N ASN A 34 -16.02 53.35 -35.85
CA ASN A 34 -14.59 53.46 -35.59
C ASN A 34 -13.94 52.07 -35.44
N VAL A 35 -13.21 51.63 -36.48
CA VAL A 35 -12.57 50.30 -36.54
C VAL A 35 -11.49 50.12 -35.47
N ALA A 36 -10.79 51.18 -35.07
CA ALA A 36 -9.72 51.08 -34.08
C ALA A 36 -10.27 50.77 -32.67
N ILE A 37 -11.35 51.45 -32.29
CA ILE A 37 -12.00 51.26 -30.99
C ILE A 37 -12.75 49.93 -30.96
N ALA A 38 -13.49 49.61 -32.03
CA ALA A 38 -14.18 48.33 -32.17
C ALA A 38 -13.19 47.14 -32.16
N GLY A 39 -11.99 47.32 -32.73
CA GLY A 39 -10.94 46.30 -32.68
C GLY A 39 -10.34 46.09 -31.29
N ALA A 40 -10.17 47.16 -30.51
CA ALA A 40 -9.69 47.04 -29.13
C ALA A 40 -10.72 46.35 -28.22
N ASP A 41 -12.01 46.55 -28.49
CA ASP A 41 -13.11 45.87 -27.78
C ASP A 41 -13.18 44.39 -28.16
N ALA A 42 -13.08 44.07 -29.46
CA ALA A 42 -13.02 42.69 -29.94
C ALA A 42 -11.83 41.90 -29.35
N GLU A 43 -10.65 42.53 -29.20
CA GLU A 43 -9.49 41.89 -28.56
C GLU A 43 -9.72 41.60 -27.07
N ARG A 44 -10.46 42.47 -26.37
CA ARG A 44 -10.83 42.25 -24.96
C ARG A 44 -11.82 41.10 -24.82
N ASP A 45 -12.83 41.05 -25.67
CA ASP A 45 -13.82 39.96 -25.71
C ASP A 45 -13.16 38.62 -26.04
N GLU A 46 -12.20 38.58 -26.97
CA GLU A 46 -11.46 37.37 -27.31
C GLU A 46 -10.55 36.89 -26.16
N ARG A 47 -9.87 37.82 -25.47
CA ARG A 47 -9.12 37.50 -24.24
C ARG A 47 -10.01 37.02 -23.11
N GLN A 48 -11.21 37.60 -22.95
CA GLN A 48 -12.18 37.13 -21.96
C GLN A 48 -12.72 35.75 -22.34
N ARG A 49 -13.00 35.48 -23.62
CA ARG A 49 -13.46 34.18 -24.11
C ARG A 49 -12.40 33.09 -23.96
N ALA A 50 -11.13 33.41 -24.19
CA ALA A 50 -10.02 32.49 -23.94
C ALA A 50 -9.83 32.19 -22.44
N LYS A 51 -10.19 33.13 -21.56
CA LYS A 51 -10.10 32.96 -20.10
C LYS A 51 -11.35 32.29 -19.50
N ALA A 52 -12.50 32.41 -20.14
CA ALA A 52 -13.79 31.85 -19.75
C ALA A 52 -14.01 30.45 -20.36
N GLY A 53 -13.05 29.54 -20.14
CA GLY A 53 -13.27 28.11 -20.40
C GLY A 53 -14.53 27.64 -19.67
N ALA A 54 -15.41 26.96 -20.42
CA ALA A 54 -16.80 26.59 -20.09
C ALA A 54 -17.85 27.69 -20.39
N ALA A 55 -18.29 27.71 -21.66
CA ALA A 55 -19.49 28.43 -22.06
C ALA A 55 -20.72 27.76 -21.43
N ASN A 56 -21.43 28.48 -20.57
CA ASN A 56 -22.73 28.07 -20.05
C ASN A 56 -23.81 28.33 -21.11
N TYR A 57 -24.48 27.28 -21.56
CA TYR A 57 -25.58 27.39 -22.52
C TYR A 57 -26.90 27.50 -21.74
N PHE A 58 -27.71 28.51 -22.06
CA PHE A 58 -29.05 28.69 -21.49
C PHE A 58 -30.07 28.40 -22.58
N VAL A 59 -31.02 27.51 -22.30
CA VAL A 59 -32.12 27.21 -23.21
C VAL A 59 -33.39 27.87 -22.67
N GLY A 60 -34.11 28.57 -23.55
CA GLY A 60 -35.49 29.02 -23.27
C GLY A 60 -35.64 30.37 -22.54
N GLY A 61 -34.65 31.26 -22.55
CA GLY A 61 -34.75 32.58 -21.91
C GLY A 61 -35.28 33.68 -22.83
N GLY A 62 -36.52 34.14 -22.61
CA GLY A 62 -36.97 35.44 -23.12
C GLY A 62 -36.21 36.62 -22.48
N THR A 63 -36.39 37.83 -23.00
CA THR A 63 -35.65 39.07 -22.62
C THR A 63 -35.72 39.47 -21.14
N LYS A 64 -36.49 38.77 -20.31
CA LYS A 64 -36.65 38.99 -18.86
C LYS A 64 -35.96 37.94 -17.98
N GLY A 65 -35.00 37.19 -18.51
CA GLY A 65 -34.00 36.48 -17.68
C GLY A 65 -34.48 35.20 -16.99
N SER A 66 -35.40 34.46 -17.60
CA SER A 66 -35.82 33.13 -17.12
C SER A 66 -35.44 32.08 -18.16
N GLY A 67 -34.17 31.68 -18.18
CA GLY A 67 -33.68 30.56 -19.01
C GLY A 67 -33.08 29.49 -18.11
N GLN A 68 -33.33 28.22 -18.42
CA GLN A 68 -32.77 27.11 -17.67
C GLN A 68 -31.33 26.89 -18.14
N GLN A 69 -30.38 26.84 -17.21
CA GLN A 69 -28.99 26.58 -17.53
C GLN A 69 -28.85 25.10 -17.89
N VAL A 70 -28.46 24.82 -19.14
CA VAL A 70 -28.11 23.49 -19.60
C VAL A 70 -26.60 23.46 -19.67
N MET A 71 -25.97 22.81 -18.70
CA MET A 71 -24.56 22.46 -18.81
C MET A 71 -24.43 21.53 -20.03
N ALA A 72 -23.62 21.95 -21.01
CA ALA A 72 -23.15 21.02 -22.02
C ALA A 72 -22.40 19.89 -21.30
N PRO A 73 -22.52 18.63 -21.76
CA PRO A 73 -21.64 17.58 -21.27
C PRO A 73 -20.20 18.09 -21.39
N PRO A 74 -19.32 17.80 -20.40
CA PRO A 74 -17.94 18.27 -20.43
C PRO A 74 -17.37 17.90 -21.81
N GLY A 75 -16.97 18.92 -22.55
CA GLY A 75 -16.59 18.77 -23.94
C GLY A 75 -15.58 17.64 -24.08
N GLU A 76 -15.90 16.68 -24.94
CA GLU A 76 -14.88 15.89 -25.60
C GLU A 76 -13.96 16.88 -26.30
N SER A 77 -12.81 17.14 -25.69
CA SER A 77 -11.71 17.85 -26.32
C SER A 77 -11.32 17.04 -27.55
N ASP A 78 -11.74 17.57 -28.69
CA ASP A 78 -11.13 17.49 -30.01
C ASP A 78 -10.01 16.43 -30.12
N GLY A 79 -10.35 15.29 -30.73
CA GLY A 79 -9.41 14.23 -31.03
C GLY A 79 -8.39 14.69 -32.09
N SER A 80 -7.32 15.34 -31.66
CA SER A 80 -6.15 15.62 -32.50
C SER A 80 -4.95 16.06 -31.66
N GLN A 81 -4.21 15.10 -31.11
CA GLN A 81 -2.75 15.15 -30.99
C GLN A 81 -2.23 13.78 -30.54
N SER A 82 -2.13 12.88 -31.52
CA SER A 82 -1.34 11.67 -31.42
C SER A 82 0.14 12.04 -31.28
N GLY A 83 0.65 12.06 -30.06
CA GLY A 83 2.07 12.19 -29.80
C GLY A 83 2.35 12.41 -28.32
N SER A 84 2.48 11.32 -27.55
CA SER A 84 2.96 11.23 -26.15
C SER A 84 2.21 12.09 -25.08
N GLY A 85 1.96 13.38 -25.31
CA GLY A 85 1.29 14.29 -24.39
C GLY A 85 -0.18 13.97 -24.11
N GLY A 86 -0.89 13.28 -25.02
CA GLY A 86 -2.28 12.88 -24.79
C GLY A 86 -2.44 11.89 -23.63
N MET A 87 -1.46 11.01 -23.41
CA MET A 87 -1.56 10.03 -22.32
C MET A 87 -1.15 10.62 -20.98
N HIS A 88 -0.18 11.53 -20.97
CA HIS A 88 0.14 12.33 -19.78
C HIS A 88 -1.05 13.19 -19.33
N SER A 89 -1.78 13.79 -20.27
CA SER A 89 -3.03 14.51 -19.95
C SER A 89 -4.10 13.60 -19.31
N LEU A 90 -4.18 12.33 -19.75
CA LEU A 90 -5.09 11.35 -19.14
C LEU A 90 -4.67 10.98 -17.71
N ILE A 91 -3.37 10.86 -17.48
CA ILE A 91 -2.80 10.62 -16.14
C ILE A 91 -3.14 11.80 -15.22
N ASP A 92 -2.95 13.04 -15.68
CA ASP A 92 -3.31 14.24 -14.93
C ASP A 92 -4.82 14.28 -14.62
N SER A 93 -5.68 13.84 -15.56
CA SER A 93 -7.12 13.76 -15.30
C SER A 93 -7.49 12.67 -14.28
N ILE A 94 -6.74 11.57 -14.23
CA ILE A 94 -6.94 10.52 -13.21
C ILE A 94 -6.62 11.06 -11.82
N PHE A 95 -5.48 11.74 -11.64
CA PHE A 95 -5.12 12.34 -10.36
C PHE A 95 -6.14 13.38 -9.90
N ARG A 96 -6.61 14.23 -10.81
CA ARG A 96 -7.67 15.21 -10.50
C ARG A 96 -8.98 14.53 -10.08
N LYS A 97 -9.43 13.51 -10.81
CA LYS A 97 -10.63 12.73 -10.46
C LYS A 97 -10.49 12.06 -9.10
N ALA A 98 -9.35 11.45 -8.82
CA ALA A 98 -9.09 10.79 -7.55
C ALA A 98 -9.13 11.80 -6.37
N GLN A 99 -8.60 13.00 -6.57
CA GLN A 99 -8.67 14.09 -5.57
C GLN A 99 -10.12 14.54 -5.34
N GLU A 100 -10.94 14.65 -6.39
CA GLU A 100 -12.36 15.05 -6.31
C GLU A 100 -13.24 13.98 -5.63
N GLU A 101 -12.98 12.69 -5.87
CA GLU A 101 -13.73 11.56 -5.27
C GLU A 101 -13.37 11.29 -3.80
N GLY A 102 -12.54 12.14 -3.18
CA GLY A 102 -12.26 12.10 -1.76
C GLY A 102 -11.07 11.21 -1.36
N ALA A 103 -10.11 11.00 -2.27
CA ALA A 103 -8.80 10.50 -1.88
C ALA A 103 -8.19 11.47 -0.84
N LYS A 104 -8.10 11.02 0.42
CA LYS A 104 -7.37 11.76 1.45
C LYS A 104 -5.89 11.68 1.10
N GLU A 105 -5.26 12.82 0.82
CA GLU A 105 -3.80 12.94 0.72
C GLU A 105 -3.19 12.46 2.05
N GLY A 106 -2.71 11.22 2.07
CA GLY A 106 -2.08 10.63 3.24
C GLY A 106 -0.65 11.13 3.38
N GLU A 107 -0.38 11.94 4.39
CA GLU A 107 0.99 12.17 4.87
C GLU A 107 1.56 10.83 5.38
N GLY A 108 2.41 10.19 4.59
CA GLY A 108 3.01 8.91 4.98
C GLY A 108 3.80 8.22 3.88
N ALA A 109 5.10 8.49 3.86
CA ALA A 109 6.07 7.66 3.15
C ALA A 109 5.95 6.19 3.62
N GLY A 110 5.89 5.26 2.66
CA GLY A 110 6.20 3.84 2.93
C GLY A 110 5.20 3.02 3.74
N GLY A 111 3.90 3.20 3.57
CA GLY A 111 2.91 2.22 4.08
C GLY A 111 2.79 1.01 3.14
N THR A 112 3.47 -0.09 3.45
CA THR A 112 3.02 -1.42 3.01
C THR A 112 1.56 -1.60 3.44
N GLY A 113 0.74 -2.28 2.62
CA GLY A 113 -0.71 -2.41 2.77
C GLY A 113 -1.19 -3.09 4.05
N ALA A 114 -0.95 -2.46 5.19
CA ALA A 114 -1.39 -2.86 6.51
C ALA A 114 -2.85 -2.43 6.68
N GLU A 115 -3.71 -3.29 6.16
CA GLU A 115 -4.90 -3.80 6.83
C GLU A 115 -5.55 -2.86 7.86
N SER A 116 -6.55 -2.09 7.41
CA SER A 116 -7.70 -1.80 8.28
C SER A 116 -8.45 -3.11 8.53
N SER A 117 -7.86 -3.99 9.34
CA SER A 117 -8.46 -5.23 9.82
C SER A 117 -9.47 -4.87 10.89
N GLU A 118 -10.58 -4.25 10.48
CA GLU A 118 -11.75 -4.22 11.35
C GLU A 118 -12.20 -5.67 11.55
N PRO A 119 -12.40 -6.13 12.81
CA PRO A 119 -12.81 -7.49 13.07
C PRO A 119 -14.17 -7.75 12.42
N ARG A 120 -14.17 -8.49 11.32
CA ARG A 120 -15.37 -8.80 10.54
C ARG A 120 -16.29 -9.69 11.39
N ALA A 121 -17.36 -9.11 11.92
CA ALA A 121 -18.24 -9.74 12.90
C ALA A 121 -19.04 -10.94 12.36
N PHE A 122 -19.11 -11.12 11.04
CA PHE A 122 -19.86 -12.20 10.41
C PHE A 122 -18.99 -12.98 9.42
N TYR A 123 -18.51 -14.15 9.86
CA TYR A 123 -17.82 -15.13 9.03
C TYR A 123 -18.50 -16.49 9.23
N GLY A 124 -18.77 -17.21 8.15
CA GLY A 124 -19.36 -18.55 8.24
C GLY A 124 -20.32 -18.90 7.11
N ARG A 125 -20.78 -20.14 7.14
CA ARG A 125 -21.75 -20.69 6.19
C ARG A 125 -23.18 -20.41 6.64
N GLY A 126 -24.08 -20.11 5.70
CA GLY A 126 -25.52 -20.10 5.96
C GLY A 126 -26.07 -21.53 5.95
N GLN A 127 -26.73 -21.95 7.03
CA GLN A 127 -27.46 -23.23 7.08
C GLN A 127 -28.96 -22.94 6.92
N ARG A 128 -29.67 -23.66 6.05
CA ARG A 128 -31.14 -23.56 5.99
C ARG A 128 -31.73 -24.07 7.31
N LEU A 129 -32.57 -23.26 7.95
CA LEU A 129 -33.31 -23.63 9.15
C LEU A 129 -34.60 -24.34 8.73
N GLY A 130 -34.86 -25.53 9.29
CA GLY A 130 -36.07 -26.33 9.02
C GLY A 130 -35.75 -27.79 8.68
N PHE A 131 -36.77 -28.65 8.71
CA PHE A 131 -36.64 -30.07 8.41
C PHE A 131 -36.84 -30.29 6.90
N THR A 132 -35.75 -30.33 6.13
CA THR A 132 -35.79 -30.64 4.70
C THR A 132 -35.12 -31.97 4.42
N SER A 133 -35.70 -32.77 3.50
CA SER A 133 -35.13 -34.06 3.07
C SER A 133 -33.77 -33.93 2.37
N HIS A 134 -33.49 -32.76 1.79
CA HIS A 134 -32.24 -32.47 1.10
C HIS A 134 -31.28 -31.66 1.99
N PRO A 135 -29.97 -31.96 1.94
CA PRO A 135 -28.95 -31.17 2.62
C PRO A 135 -28.95 -29.72 2.09
N SER A 136 -28.62 -28.76 2.96
CA SER A 136 -28.56 -27.35 2.56
C SER A 136 -27.52 -27.15 1.44
N PRO A 137 -27.86 -26.42 0.35
CA PRO A 137 -26.92 -26.16 -0.72
C PRO A 137 -25.72 -25.37 -0.19
N TYR A 138 -24.53 -25.69 -0.70
CA TYR A 138 -23.32 -24.92 -0.42
C TYR A 138 -23.44 -23.55 -1.08
N ILE A 139 -23.57 -22.51 -0.28
CA ILE A 139 -23.45 -21.12 -0.73
C ILE A 139 -22.03 -20.70 -0.40
N ALA A 140 -21.21 -20.53 -1.44
CA ALA A 140 -19.86 -20.00 -1.28
C ALA A 140 -19.95 -18.64 -0.59
N SER A 141 -19.02 -18.39 0.33
CA SER A 141 -18.93 -17.09 0.99
C SER A 141 -18.81 -15.99 -0.07
N THR A 142 -19.70 -15.01 -0.04
CA THR A 142 -19.59 -13.81 -0.90
C THR A 142 -18.55 -12.83 -0.38
N LEU A 143 -17.87 -13.16 0.73
CA LEU A 143 -16.81 -12.35 1.30
C LEU A 143 -15.61 -12.39 0.36
N ARG A 144 -15.42 -11.28 -0.36
CA ARG A 144 -14.19 -11.01 -1.09
C ARG A 144 -13.17 -10.48 -0.10
N ALA A 145 -11.92 -10.91 -0.27
CA ALA A 145 -10.82 -10.27 0.41
C ALA A 145 -10.76 -8.82 -0.10
N GLU A 146 -10.58 -7.86 0.80
CA GLU A 146 -10.35 -6.47 0.43
C GLU A 146 -8.85 -6.22 0.51
N ARG A 147 -8.28 -5.58 -0.51
CA ARG A 147 -6.84 -5.33 -0.59
C ARG A 147 -6.56 -3.98 -1.20
N THR A 148 -5.66 -3.24 -0.57
CA THR A 148 -5.21 -1.95 -1.08
C THR A 148 -3.90 -2.12 -1.84
N VAL A 149 -3.84 -1.60 -3.06
CA VAL A 149 -2.68 -1.66 -3.97
C VAL A 149 -2.18 -0.24 -4.20
N CYS A 150 -0.87 -0.03 -4.08
CA CYS A 150 -0.24 1.26 -4.38
C CYS A 150 0.33 1.23 -5.79
N VAL A 151 -0.10 2.18 -6.63
CA VAL A 151 0.43 2.37 -7.98
C VAL A 151 1.21 3.68 -8.02
N THR A 152 2.52 3.57 -8.24
CA THR A 152 3.42 4.70 -8.40
C THR A 152 3.53 5.05 -9.88
N VAL A 153 3.21 6.29 -10.23
CA VAL A 153 3.18 6.77 -11.60
C VAL A 153 4.49 7.48 -11.93
N TYR A 154 5.24 6.97 -12.89
CA TYR A 154 6.49 7.58 -13.39
C TYR A 154 6.29 8.17 -14.77
N ARG A 155 7.28 8.95 -15.24
CA ARG A 155 7.23 9.51 -16.59
C ARG A 155 7.18 8.45 -17.70
N ASN A 156 7.87 7.34 -17.51
CA ASN A 156 8.02 6.28 -18.50
C ASN A 156 7.01 5.12 -18.31
N GLY A 157 6.22 5.12 -17.24
CA GLY A 157 5.31 4.00 -16.94
C GLY A 157 4.82 4.00 -15.50
N PHE A 158 4.33 2.85 -15.05
CA PHE A 158 3.71 2.68 -13.75
C PHE A 158 4.35 1.52 -13.01
N GLU A 159 4.60 1.68 -11.73
CA GLU A 159 5.04 0.61 -10.85
C GLU A 159 3.89 0.20 -9.92
N VAL A 160 3.64 -1.10 -9.81
CA VAL A 160 2.59 -1.67 -8.96
C VAL A 160 3.22 -2.36 -7.76
N ASP A 161 2.88 -1.92 -6.53
CA ASP A 161 3.32 -2.51 -5.25
C ASP A 161 4.84 -2.78 -5.13
N ASN A 162 5.69 -2.02 -5.86
CA ASN A 162 7.14 -2.24 -5.95
C ASN A 162 7.57 -3.60 -6.57
N ASP A 163 6.69 -4.23 -7.36
CA ASP A 163 6.99 -5.50 -8.02
C ASP A 163 7.13 -5.33 -9.54
N MET A 164 6.11 -4.75 -10.16
CA MET A 164 5.92 -4.83 -11.61
C MET A 164 5.86 -3.44 -12.22
N PHE A 165 6.85 -3.13 -13.06
CA PHE A 165 6.87 -1.92 -13.86
C PHE A 165 6.23 -2.17 -15.23
N VAL A 166 5.19 -1.40 -15.54
CA VAL A 166 4.46 -1.44 -16.82
C VAL A 166 4.82 -0.18 -17.61
N PRO A 167 5.56 -0.29 -18.72
CA PRO A 167 5.95 0.86 -19.53
C PRO A 167 4.73 1.46 -20.23
N LEU A 168 4.69 2.79 -20.31
CA LEU A 168 3.60 3.57 -20.91
C LEU A 168 3.43 3.28 -22.41
N ASP A 169 4.53 2.96 -23.09
CA ASP A 169 4.56 2.70 -24.53
C ASP A 169 3.98 1.32 -24.91
N SER A 170 3.79 0.42 -23.93
CA SER A 170 3.19 -0.90 -24.19
C SER A 170 1.67 -0.80 -24.35
N GLU A 171 1.09 -1.74 -25.11
CA GLU A 171 -0.37 -1.85 -25.23
C GLU A 171 -1.02 -2.09 -23.86
N GLU A 172 -0.37 -2.88 -23.01
CA GLU A 172 -0.80 -3.13 -21.65
C GLU A 172 -0.82 -1.85 -20.81
N GLY A 173 0.21 -1.01 -20.92
CA GLY A 173 0.27 0.30 -20.26
C GLY A 173 -0.84 1.23 -20.72
N ARG A 174 -1.16 1.27 -22.02
CA ARG A 174 -2.31 2.05 -22.53
C ARG A 174 -3.64 1.58 -21.95
N GLN A 175 -3.87 0.27 -21.96
CA GLN A 175 -5.09 -0.31 -21.41
C GLN A 175 -5.21 -0.06 -19.91
N PHE A 176 -4.08 -0.06 -19.20
CA PHE A 176 -4.01 0.23 -17.77
C PHE A 176 -4.48 1.66 -17.45
N VAL A 177 -3.95 2.67 -18.15
CA VAL A 177 -4.38 4.07 -17.97
C VAL A 177 -5.84 4.28 -18.36
N LEU A 178 -6.27 3.70 -19.48
CA LEU A 178 -7.65 3.82 -19.94
C LEU A 178 -8.67 3.16 -18.98
N ALA A 179 -8.31 2.05 -18.34
CA ALA A 179 -9.15 1.42 -17.34
C ALA A 179 -9.26 2.30 -16.09
N MET A 180 -8.13 2.86 -15.62
CA MET A 180 -8.10 3.76 -14.47
C MET A 180 -8.86 5.06 -14.70
N ASP A 181 -8.76 5.66 -15.88
CA ASP A 181 -9.51 6.87 -16.23
C ASP A 181 -11.03 6.66 -16.19
N LYS A 182 -11.48 5.44 -16.44
CA LYS A 182 -12.88 5.01 -16.34
C LYS A 182 -13.28 4.55 -14.92
N GLY A 183 -12.35 4.53 -13.96
CA GLY A 183 -12.58 3.99 -12.62
C GLY A 183 -12.70 2.46 -12.57
N PHE A 184 -12.29 1.74 -13.61
CA PHE A 184 -12.25 0.28 -13.62
C PHE A 184 -10.88 -0.24 -13.20
N VAL A 185 -10.87 -1.37 -12.48
CA VAL A 185 -9.64 -2.08 -12.13
C VAL A 185 -8.96 -2.61 -13.41
N PRO A 186 -7.70 -2.23 -13.69
CA PRO A 186 -6.96 -2.75 -14.82
C PRO A 186 -6.84 -4.28 -14.84
N ARG A 187 -6.87 -4.86 -16.04
CA ARG A 187 -6.81 -6.33 -16.23
C ARG A 187 -5.57 -6.97 -15.59
N SER A 188 -4.43 -6.28 -15.61
CA SER A 188 -3.19 -6.76 -15.00
C SER A 188 -3.31 -6.90 -13.48
N LEU A 189 -4.02 -5.99 -12.80
CA LEU A 189 -4.30 -6.09 -11.37
C LEU A 189 -5.33 -7.17 -11.06
N ALA A 190 -6.39 -7.25 -11.87
CA ALA A 190 -7.43 -8.27 -11.71
C ALA A 190 -6.90 -9.70 -11.90
N ALA A 191 -5.90 -9.89 -12.77
CA ALA A 191 -5.23 -11.17 -12.98
C ALA A 191 -4.32 -11.55 -11.80
N LYS A 192 -3.61 -10.57 -11.20
CA LYS A 192 -2.75 -10.80 -10.02
C LYS A 192 -3.57 -11.13 -8.77
N TYR A 193 -4.73 -10.47 -8.59
CA TYR A 193 -5.59 -10.63 -7.43
C TYR A 193 -7.03 -11.03 -7.82
N PRO A 194 -7.26 -12.30 -8.20
CA PRO A 194 -8.61 -12.77 -8.53
C PRO A 194 -9.52 -12.77 -7.29
N ASN A 195 -10.81 -12.48 -7.48
CA ASN A 195 -11.86 -12.51 -6.45
C ASN A 195 -11.59 -11.62 -5.21
N THR A 196 -10.79 -10.57 -5.38
CA THR A 196 -10.45 -9.60 -4.34
C THR A 196 -11.03 -8.24 -4.72
N ASP A 197 -11.62 -7.54 -3.75
CA ASP A 197 -12.02 -6.15 -3.91
C ASP A 197 -10.78 -5.28 -3.73
N LEU A 198 -10.41 -4.54 -4.78
CA LEU A 198 -9.16 -3.80 -4.84
C LEU A 198 -9.40 -2.30 -4.67
N THR A 199 -8.74 -1.72 -3.67
CA THR A 199 -8.62 -0.27 -3.52
C THR A 199 -7.30 0.17 -4.12
N VAL A 200 -7.30 1.11 -5.06
CA VAL A 200 -6.08 1.58 -5.72
C VAL A 200 -5.69 2.94 -5.16
N ASN A 201 -4.49 3.02 -4.58
CA ASN A 201 -3.87 4.26 -4.16
C ASN A 201 -2.86 4.71 -5.21
N LEU A 202 -2.94 5.96 -5.62
CA LEU A 202 -2.03 6.54 -6.62
C LEU A 202 -0.93 7.36 -5.94
N ARG A 203 0.31 7.16 -6.37
CA ARG A 203 1.45 8.02 -6.03
C ARG A 203 1.95 8.71 -7.29
N ASP A 204 2.12 10.02 -7.22
CA ASP A 204 2.71 10.81 -8.30
C ASP A 204 4.23 10.86 -8.17
N CYS A 205 4.93 10.29 -9.15
CA CYS A 205 6.37 10.37 -9.36
C CYS A 205 6.68 10.76 -10.82
N LEU A 206 5.83 11.57 -11.46
CA LEU A 206 5.96 11.96 -12.88
C LEU A 206 7.25 12.71 -13.22
N GLN A 207 7.91 13.32 -12.21
CA GLN A 207 9.18 14.01 -12.39
C GLN A 207 10.37 13.05 -12.51
N GLU A 208 10.21 11.81 -12.04
CA GLU A 208 11.25 10.78 -12.07
C GLU A 208 11.03 9.81 -13.24
N THR A 209 12.13 9.35 -13.81
CA THR A 209 12.13 8.26 -14.78
C THR A 209 12.48 6.99 -14.03
N TYR A 210 11.58 6.00 -14.04
CA TYR A 210 11.81 4.73 -13.38
C TYR A 210 13.03 4.05 -14.00
N THR A 211 14.01 3.76 -13.16
CA THR A 211 15.13 2.89 -13.49
C THR A 211 14.93 1.58 -12.73
N PRO A 212 14.89 0.42 -13.40
CA PRO A 212 14.76 -0.84 -12.68
C PRO A 212 15.94 -0.97 -11.71
N PRO A 213 15.70 -1.37 -10.44
CA PRO A 213 16.79 -1.56 -9.50
C PRO A 213 17.77 -2.57 -10.10
N ALA A 214 19.07 -2.26 -10.02
CA ALA A 214 20.11 -3.12 -10.58
C ALA A 214 19.90 -4.54 -10.04
N TYR A 215 19.74 -5.51 -10.94
CA TYR A 215 19.54 -6.91 -10.54
C TYR A 215 20.74 -7.34 -9.72
N THR A 216 20.48 -7.54 -8.45
CA THR A 216 21.49 -7.88 -7.47
C THR A 216 21.32 -9.36 -7.17
N ALA A 217 22.01 -10.15 -8.00
CA ALA A 217 22.06 -11.58 -7.80
C ALA A 217 22.73 -11.89 -6.44
N PHE A 218 22.06 -12.67 -5.60
CA PHE A 218 22.64 -13.26 -4.40
C PHE A 218 23.20 -12.27 -3.37
N HIS A 219 22.37 -11.40 -2.80
CA HIS A 219 22.70 -10.63 -1.59
C HIS A 219 22.88 -11.47 -0.30
N GLY A 220 22.95 -12.79 -0.41
CA GLY A 220 23.31 -13.63 0.72
C GLY A 220 24.81 -13.59 0.94
N GLN A 221 25.26 -13.14 2.11
CA GLN A 221 26.62 -13.48 2.55
C GLN A 221 26.76 -15.01 2.55
N GLY A 222 27.68 -15.54 1.76
CA GLY A 222 27.98 -16.98 1.76
C GLY A 222 28.61 -17.37 3.10
N HIS A 223 27.85 -18.05 3.97
CA HIS A 223 28.39 -18.68 5.16
C HIS A 223 29.06 -19.99 4.76
N ARG A 224 30.40 -20.06 4.86
CA ARG A 224 31.12 -21.33 4.69
C ARG A 224 30.73 -22.25 5.85
N LEU A 225 30.25 -23.46 5.52
CA LEU A 225 30.15 -24.57 6.46
C LEU A 225 31.58 -25.07 6.79
N ALA A 226 32.32 -24.29 7.59
CA ALA A 226 33.57 -24.75 8.15
C ALA A 226 33.28 -25.52 9.43
N THR A 227 33.69 -26.78 9.46
CA THR A 227 33.75 -27.59 10.68
C THR A 227 34.64 -26.88 11.69
N GLN A 228 34.05 -26.44 12.80
CA GLN A 228 34.66 -26.17 14.09
C GLN A 228 36.11 -25.64 14.06
N SER A 229 36.28 -24.32 14.21
CA SER A 229 37.28 -23.79 15.13
C SER A 229 36.92 -22.37 15.51
N SER A 230 36.71 -22.18 16.81
CA SER A 230 36.58 -20.90 17.50
C SER A 230 37.59 -19.86 17.00
N ALA A 231 37.10 -18.68 16.59
CA ALA A 231 37.83 -17.42 16.72
C ALA A 231 36.83 -16.25 16.73
N PRO A 232 36.84 -15.37 17.75
CA PRO A 232 36.07 -14.13 17.73
C PRO A 232 36.69 -13.16 16.73
N ALA A 233 35.87 -12.62 15.82
CA ALA A 233 36.29 -11.58 14.89
C ALA A 233 36.39 -10.24 15.65
N SER A 234 37.61 -9.89 16.02
CA SER A 234 38.00 -8.54 16.45
C SER A 234 37.80 -7.55 15.30
N SER A 235 36.85 -6.64 15.43
CA SER A 235 36.89 -5.36 14.71
C SER A 235 37.78 -4.39 15.49
N ALA A 236 38.99 -4.17 14.97
CA ALA A 236 39.91 -3.18 15.48
C ALA A 236 39.48 -1.75 15.09
N THR A 237 39.43 -0.83 16.06
CA THR A 237 40.02 0.50 15.93
C THR A 237 40.61 0.92 17.30
N PRO A 238 41.72 1.69 17.34
CA PRO A 238 42.62 1.75 18.50
C PRO A 238 42.49 3.05 19.30
N THR A 239 42.47 2.97 20.64
CA THR A 239 43.14 3.95 21.53
C THR A 239 43.32 3.35 22.93
N ASP A 240 44.51 3.57 23.51
CA ASP A 240 45.08 2.96 24.72
C ASP A 240 44.69 3.72 26.02
N PRO A 241 45.21 3.42 27.23
CA PRO A 241 44.51 2.68 28.28
C PRO A 241 44.22 3.51 29.56
N SER A 242 43.21 3.12 30.34
CA SER A 242 43.17 3.45 31.78
C SER A 242 42.32 2.44 32.55
N ALA A 243 42.77 2.20 33.77
CA ALA A 243 42.44 1.08 34.63
C ALA A 243 41.10 1.22 35.38
N ALA A 244 40.63 0.04 35.79
CA ALA A 244 39.92 -0.27 37.03
C ALA A 244 38.40 -0.03 37.15
N ALA A 245 37.74 -1.18 37.41
CA ALA A 245 36.71 -1.42 38.41
C ALA A 245 35.24 -1.01 38.13
N THR A 246 34.44 -2.06 37.93
CA THR A 246 33.18 -2.35 38.65
C THR A 246 32.10 -1.27 38.71
N ALA A 247 31.05 -1.43 37.89
CA ALA A 247 29.67 -1.28 38.34
C ALA A 247 28.71 -1.86 37.30
N ALA A 248 27.76 -2.67 37.77
CA ALA A 248 26.71 -3.29 37.00
C ALA A 248 25.87 -2.25 36.25
N THR A 249 25.52 -2.55 35.00
CA THR A 249 24.35 -1.98 34.34
C THR A 249 23.67 -3.10 33.57
N GLU A 250 22.44 -3.34 33.98
CA GLU A 250 21.53 -4.40 33.55
C GLU A 250 21.30 -4.30 32.04
N SER A 251 21.93 -5.21 31.30
CA SER A 251 21.47 -5.58 29.96
C SER A 251 20.68 -6.87 30.13
N ASN A 252 19.37 -6.81 29.86
CA ASN A 252 18.45 -7.93 29.93
C ASN A 252 18.65 -8.87 28.72
N THR A 253 19.88 -9.34 28.52
CA THR A 253 20.18 -10.47 27.64
C THR A 253 20.10 -11.74 28.49
N PRO A 254 19.23 -12.71 28.16
CA PRO A 254 19.22 -13.97 28.88
C PRO A 254 20.52 -14.72 28.55
N SER A 255 21.52 -14.60 29.41
CA SER A 255 22.73 -15.41 29.38
C SER A 255 22.35 -16.81 29.86
N TYR A 256 21.97 -17.68 28.93
CA TYR A 256 21.82 -19.11 29.18
C TYR A 256 23.23 -19.70 29.38
N ASP A 257 23.48 -20.33 30.52
CA ASP A 257 24.76 -21.00 30.74
C ASP A 257 24.74 -22.37 30.05
N ALA A 258 25.51 -22.51 28.97
CA ALA A 258 25.61 -23.75 28.19
C ALA A 258 26.23 -24.92 28.99
N CYS A 259 26.80 -24.66 30.17
CA CYS A 259 27.34 -25.68 31.07
C CYS A 259 26.34 -26.20 32.12
N ARG A 260 25.11 -25.67 32.16
CA ARG A 260 24.10 -26.11 33.14
C ARG A 260 23.46 -27.44 32.69
N THR A 261 24.08 -28.54 33.08
CA THR A 261 23.58 -29.89 32.82
C THR A 261 22.41 -30.21 33.75
N VAL A 262 21.24 -30.49 33.17
CA VAL A 262 20.06 -30.95 33.92
C VAL A 262 20.23 -32.44 34.24
N GLU A 263 20.69 -32.76 35.45
CA GLU A 263 20.89 -34.14 35.90
C GLU A 263 19.57 -34.76 36.40
N VAL A 264 19.08 -35.75 35.67
CA VAL A 264 17.88 -36.52 36.04
C VAL A 264 18.27 -37.58 37.07
N HIS A 265 17.75 -37.45 38.29
CA HIS A 265 18.00 -38.43 39.36
C HIS A 265 16.88 -39.48 39.34
N SER A 266 17.25 -40.74 39.14
CA SER A 266 16.30 -41.86 39.00
C SER A 266 15.64 -42.27 40.34
N ASP A 267 16.13 -41.75 41.46
CA ASP A 267 15.65 -42.05 42.82
C ASP A 267 14.43 -41.21 43.23
N GLU A 268 14.03 -40.22 42.41
CA GLU A 268 12.90 -39.32 42.65
C GLU A 268 11.76 -39.55 41.65
N THR A 269 10.60 -38.90 41.87
CA THR A 269 9.48 -38.97 40.93
C THR A 269 9.90 -38.41 39.57
N THR A 270 9.98 -39.25 38.54
CA THR A 270 10.34 -38.82 37.19
C THR A 270 9.08 -38.49 36.38
N SER A 271 9.14 -37.40 35.62
CA SER A 271 8.13 -36.98 34.65
C SER A 271 8.80 -36.64 33.32
N PHE A 272 8.02 -36.28 32.30
CA PHE A 272 8.56 -35.82 31.03
C PHE A 272 7.87 -34.54 30.58
N VAL A 273 8.58 -33.74 29.80
CA VAL A 273 8.08 -32.53 29.11
C VAL A 273 8.45 -32.65 27.65
N VAL A 274 7.55 -32.23 26.76
CA VAL A 274 7.83 -32.21 25.32
C VAL A 274 8.08 -30.77 24.89
N ILE A 275 9.28 -30.50 24.40
CA ILE A 275 9.70 -29.21 23.87
C ILE A 275 9.49 -29.23 22.35
N LEU A 276 8.75 -28.27 21.82
CA LEU A 276 8.48 -28.11 20.39
C LEU A 276 9.29 -26.93 19.85
N ASN A 277 10.24 -27.20 18.95
CA ASN A 277 11.05 -26.17 18.30
C ASN A 277 10.23 -25.30 17.33
N THR A 278 10.78 -24.16 16.93
CA THR A 278 10.17 -23.28 15.90
C THR A 278 10.03 -23.98 14.55
N ARG A 279 10.88 -24.98 14.27
CA ARG A 279 10.84 -25.82 13.07
C ARG A 279 9.77 -26.92 13.13
N GLY A 280 9.06 -27.06 14.26
CA GLY A 280 8.00 -28.06 14.46
C GLY A 280 8.48 -29.43 14.96
N GLU A 281 9.78 -29.57 15.23
CA GLU A 281 10.37 -30.79 15.82
C GLU A 281 10.01 -30.90 17.31
N ARG A 282 9.68 -32.13 17.74
CA ARG A 282 9.29 -32.43 19.12
C ARG A 282 10.40 -33.19 19.81
N GLN A 283 10.86 -32.67 20.94
CA GLN A 283 11.86 -33.28 21.79
C GLN A 283 11.28 -33.60 23.16
N GLN A 284 11.27 -34.87 23.54
CA GLN A 284 10.86 -35.30 24.87
C GLN A 284 12.06 -35.30 25.83
N VAL A 285 11.94 -34.62 26.96
CA VAL A 285 12.96 -34.56 28.02
C VAL A 285 12.39 -35.10 29.31
N GLN A 286 13.14 -35.99 29.97
CA GLN A 286 12.79 -36.46 31.31
C GLN A 286 13.22 -35.42 32.35
N VAL A 287 12.34 -35.15 33.31
CA VAL A 287 12.52 -34.12 34.33
C VAL A 287 11.93 -34.59 35.66
N ASN A 288 12.63 -34.31 36.75
CA ASN A 288 12.12 -34.40 38.12
C ASN A 288 11.26 -33.15 38.42
N PRO A 289 9.95 -33.30 38.67
CA PRO A 289 9.00 -32.18 38.71
C PRO A 289 9.14 -31.31 39.98
N GLU A 290 9.69 -31.86 41.06
CA GLU A 290 9.92 -31.15 42.33
C GLU A 290 11.29 -30.45 42.37
N ARG A 291 12.27 -30.92 41.59
CA ARG A 291 13.65 -30.41 41.62
C ARG A 291 13.93 -29.41 40.51
N HIS A 292 13.45 -29.68 39.29
CA HIS A 292 13.71 -28.80 38.16
C HIS A 292 12.72 -27.66 38.10
N THR A 293 13.23 -26.51 37.65
CA THR A 293 12.45 -25.28 37.50
C THR A 293 12.11 -25.01 36.04
N VAL A 294 11.21 -24.05 35.83
CA VAL A 294 10.91 -23.55 34.48
C VAL A 294 12.15 -22.93 33.82
N GLU A 295 13.07 -22.35 34.60
CA GLU A 295 14.35 -21.87 34.10
C GLU A 295 15.21 -23.00 33.49
N ASP A 296 15.22 -24.19 34.09
CA ASP A 296 15.90 -25.36 33.51
C ASP A 296 15.31 -25.74 32.14
N LEU A 297 13.99 -25.58 31.94
CA LEU A 297 13.34 -25.78 30.65
C LEU A 297 13.77 -24.73 29.62
N TYR A 298 13.99 -23.48 30.03
CA TYR A 298 14.56 -22.45 29.16
C TYR A 298 15.99 -22.78 28.73
N HIS A 299 16.82 -23.29 29.65
CA HIS A 299 18.17 -23.75 29.30
C HIS A 299 18.13 -24.93 28.34
N LEU A 300 17.30 -25.94 28.59
CA LEU A 300 17.11 -27.08 27.69
C LEU A 300 16.62 -26.63 26.30
N ALA A 301 15.63 -25.74 26.25
CA ALA A 301 15.13 -25.19 24.99
C ALA A 301 16.22 -24.43 24.22
N HIS A 302 17.07 -23.68 24.92
CA HIS A 302 18.21 -23.02 24.29
C HIS A 302 19.24 -24.03 23.77
N MET A 303 19.53 -25.11 24.50
CA MET A 303 20.39 -26.19 24.02
C MET A 303 19.84 -26.86 22.76
N TYR A 304 18.50 -26.97 22.63
CA TYR A 304 17.86 -27.53 21.44
C TYR A 304 17.87 -26.60 20.23
N GLN A 305 17.76 -25.30 20.45
CA GLN A 305 17.80 -24.32 19.38
C GLN A 305 18.70 -23.13 19.78
N PRO A 306 20.04 -23.29 19.70
CA PRO A 306 20.97 -22.25 20.10
C PRO A 306 20.95 -21.03 19.17
N GLU A 307 20.39 -21.19 17.97
CA GLU A 307 20.15 -20.09 17.02
C GLU A 307 19.16 -19.03 17.56
N LEU A 308 18.25 -19.40 18.48
CA LEU A 308 17.28 -18.46 19.04
C LEU A 308 17.84 -17.76 20.29
N VAL A 309 18.21 -16.49 20.13
CA VAL A 309 18.70 -15.63 21.21
C VAL A 309 17.55 -15.13 22.10
N HIS A 310 16.39 -14.82 21.50
CA HIS A 310 15.22 -14.29 22.21
C HIS A 310 14.00 -15.17 21.93
N PHE A 311 13.52 -15.86 22.96
CA PHE A 311 12.36 -16.73 22.85
C PHE A 311 11.56 -16.79 24.14
N VAL A 312 10.28 -17.13 24.00
CA VAL A 312 9.38 -17.42 25.11
C VAL A 312 8.85 -18.84 24.96
N LEU A 313 8.75 -19.54 26.08
CA LEU A 313 8.12 -20.86 26.14
C LEU A 313 6.61 -20.71 26.34
N VAL A 314 5.84 -21.38 25.48
CA VAL A 314 4.37 -21.36 25.52
C VAL A 314 3.84 -22.77 25.70
N GLU A 315 3.16 -23.01 26.81
CA GLU A 315 2.43 -24.25 27.06
C GLU A 315 1.27 -24.37 26.06
N ARG A 316 1.25 -25.46 25.29
CA ARG A 316 0.19 -25.83 24.34
C ARG A 316 -0.97 -26.54 25.05
N GLY A 317 -1.44 -25.95 26.14
CA GLY A 317 -2.69 -26.31 26.80
C GLY A 317 -3.90 -25.63 26.17
N MET A 318 -5.09 -25.97 26.65
CA MET A 318 -6.33 -25.23 26.36
C MET A 318 -6.78 -24.56 27.67
N PRO A 319 -6.59 -23.23 27.85
CA PRO A 319 -6.03 -22.25 26.92
C PRO A 319 -4.48 -22.24 26.86
N PRO A 320 -3.87 -21.72 25.77
CA PRO A 320 -2.42 -21.63 25.66
C PRO A 320 -1.87 -20.63 26.68
N ARG A 321 -0.86 -21.06 27.46
CA ARG A 321 -0.30 -20.27 28.56
C ARG A 321 1.16 -19.91 28.27
N ARG A 322 1.48 -18.61 28.31
CA ARG A 322 2.86 -18.12 28.13
C ARG A 322 3.61 -18.21 29.47
N LEU A 323 4.80 -18.79 29.47
CA LEU A 323 5.65 -18.90 30.66
C LEU A 323 6.46 -17.61 30.82
N GLU A 324 5.88 -16.64 31.53
CA GLU A 324 6.50 -15.34 31.80
C GLU A 324 7.71 -15.43 32.74
N ASN A 325 8.50 -14.34 32.82
CA ASN A 325 9.71 -14.28 33.65
C ASN A 325 9.43 -14.53 35.14
N SER A 326 8.25 -14.15 35.64
CA SER A 326 7.78 -14.42 37.00
C SER A 326 7.63 -15.90 37.32
N MET A 327 7.44 -16.75 36.29
CA MET A 327 7.26 -18.20 36.45
C MET A 327 8.56 -18.99 36.34
N ARG A 328 9.68 -18.35 35.97
CA ARG A 328 10.98 -19.03 35.74
C ARG A 328 11.54 -19.70 37.00
N SER A 329 11.31 -19.12 38.17
CA SER A 329 11.78 -19.66 39.45
C SER A 329 10.89 -20.75 40.05
N LEU A 330 9.70 -20.99 39.49
CA LEU A 330 8.79 -22.04 39.97
C LEU A 330 9.25 -23.43 39.53
N THR A 331 8.97 -24.43 40.34
CA THR A 331 9.20 -25.84 39.98
C THR A 331 8.21 -26.29 38.91
N ILE A 332 8.57 -27.32 38.15
CA ILE A 332 7.71 -27.88 37.09
C ILE A 332 6.37 -28.37 37.65
N ALA A 333 6.36 -28.93 38.88
CA ALA A 333 5.14 -29.32 39.59
C ALA A 333 4.24 -28.11 39.89
N GLN A 334 4.81 -27.03 40.44
CA GLN A 334 4.08 -25.80 40.77
C GLN A 334 3.54 -25.10 39.52
N ALA A 335 4.30 -25.14 38.43
CA ALA A 335 3.92 -24.59 37.14
C ALA A 335 2.86 -25.45 36.40
N LYS A 336 2.54 -26.65 36.90
CA LYS A 336 1.65 -27.66 36.27
C LYS A 336 2.13 -28.12 34.89
N LEU A 337 3.45 -28.19 34.69
CA LEU A 337 4.04 -28.54 33.40
C LEU A 337 4.39 -30.03 33.28
N SER A 338 3.96 -30.89 34.22
CA SER A 338 4.18 -32.33 34.14
C SER A 338 3.43 -32.93 32.94
N ARG A 339 4.15 -33.60 32.04
CA ARG A 339 3.61 -34.19 30.79
C ARG A 339 3.01 -33.15 29.83
N ALA A 340 3.37 -31.88 29.99
CA ALA A 340 2.93 -30.80 29.12
C ALA A 340 3.76 -30.72 27.83
N VAL A 341 3.16 -30.09 26.82
CA VAL A 341 3.83 -29.73 25.57
C VAL A 341 4.13 -28.24 25.61
N VAL A 342 5.39 -27.87 25.50
CA VAL A 342 5.86 -26.49 25.56
C VAL A 342 6.50 -26.13 24.23
N ALA A 343 6.01 -25.08 23.56
CA ALA A 343 6.52 -24.63 22.29
C ALA A 343 7.43 -23.41 22.44
N LEU A 344 8.54 -23.41 21.70
CA LEU A 344 9.37 -22.23 21.51
C LEU A 344 8.64 -21.27 20.59
N GLN A 345 8.45 -20.04 21.05
CA GLN A 345 7.97 -18.93 20.24
C GLN A 345 9.06 -17.86 20.19
N GLN A 346 9.49 -17.53 18.97
CA GLN A 346 10.38 -16.40 18.74
C GLN A 346 9.64 -15.10 19.10
N LEU A 347 10.33 -14.22 19.83
CA LEU A 347 9.85 -12.88 20.15
C LEU A 347 10.07 -11.91 18.99
#